data_AF-A0A502EKQ5-F1
#
_entry.id   AF-A0A502EKQ5-F1
#
_cell.length_a   1.000
_cell.length_b   1.000
_cell.length_c   1.000
_cell.angle_alpha   90.00
_cell.angle_beta   90.00
_cell.angle_gamma   90.00
#
_symmetry.space_group_name_H-M   'P 1'
#
loop_
_entity.id
_entity.type
_entity.pdbx_description
1 polymer ?
#
loop_
_entity_poly.entity_id
_entity_poly.type
_entity_poly.pdbx_seq_one_letter_code
_entity_poly.pdbx_strand_id
1 'polypeptide(L)' 'MANNTPTPYSCTVFNKDKNVLPIKIEFCKSIFYLHNWCKNVGFDYHYINIYNRKTGKYIARQYFDEYVIDKPLY' A
#
# COMPACT_ATOMS: atom_id res chain seq x y z
N MET A 1 -20.95 -0.88 -5.59
CA MET A 1 -20.67 -2.30 -5.25
C MET A 1 -19.24 -2.40 -4.73
N ALA A 2 -19.05 -2.84 -3.49
CA ALA A 2 -17.72 -3.08 -2.95
C ALA A 2 -17.11 -4.29 -3.65
N ASN A 3 -16.01 -4.09 -4.39
CA ASN A 3 -15.28 -5.17 -5.01
C ASN A 3 -14.68 -6.04 -3.89
N ASN A 4 -15.27 -7.21 -3.64
CA ASN A 4 -14.81 -8.19 -2.65
C ASN A 4 -13.72 -9.12 -3.23
N THR A 5 -13.32 -8.91 -4.49
CA THR A 5 -12.23 -9.68 -5.09
C THR A 5 -10.94 -9.36 -4.36
N PRO A 6 -10.28 -10.36 -3.74
CA PRO A 6 -9.00 -10.16 -3.12
C PRO A 6 -7.98 -9.67 -4.15
N THR A 7 -7.40 -8.48 -3.94
CA THR A 7 -6.38 -8.00 -4.87
C THR A 7 -5.18 -8.95 -4.84
N PRO A 8 -4.49 -9.14 -5.98
CA PRO A 8 -3.34 -10.02 -6.07
C PRO A 8 -2.07 -9.41 -5.45
N TYR A 9 -2.20 -8.36 -4.62
CA TYR A 9 -1.07 -7.59 -4.13
C TYR A 9 -0.99 -7.55 -2.61
N SER A 10 0.23 -7.59 -2.10
CA SER A 10 0.58 -7.23 -0.73
C SER A 10 1.36 -5.92 -0.74
N CYS A 11 1.29 -5.19 0.36
CA CYS A 11 1.90 -3.86 0.49
C CYS A 11 2.82 -3.81 1.71
N THR A 12 3.89 -3.05 1.62
CA THR A 12 4.69 -2.65 2.79
C THR A 12 4.80 -1.14 2.80
N VAL A 13 4.30 -0.52 3.87
CA VAL A 13 4.24 0.92 4.05
C VAL A 13 5.41 1.35 4.91
N PHE A 14 6.20 2.30 4.41
CA PHE A 14 7.38 2.82 5.08
C PHE A 14 7.07 4.21 5.61
N ASN A 15 7.27 4.44 6.91
CA ASN A 15 7.07 5.74 7.52
C ASN A 15 8.11 6.76 7.01
N LYS A 16 7.80 8.06 7.06
CA LYS A 16 8.81 9.13 6.86
C LYS A 16 9.86 9.14 7.96
N ASP A 17 9.46 8.85 9.19
CA ASP A 17 10.38 8.61 10.29
C ASP A 17 11.01 7.22 10.15
N LYS A 18 12.34 7.19 9.97
CA LYS A 18 13.12 5.96 9.80
C LYS A 18 13.19 5.10 11.06
N ASN A 19 12.81 5.63 12.22
CA ASN A 19 12.76 4.90 13.48
C ASN A 19 11.45 4.08 13.63
N VAL A 20 10.42 4.42 12.85
CA VAL A 20 9.14 3.70 12.87
C VAL A 20 9.23 2.48 11.96
N LEU A 21 8.88 1.33 12.51
CA LEU A 21 8.94 0.07 11.77
C LEU A 21 7.93 0.07 10.59
N PRO A 22 8.31 -0.47 9.43
CA PRO A 22 7.40 -0.59 8.30
C PRO A 22 6.20 -1.48 8.62
N ILE A 23 5.02 -1.10 8.14
CA ILE A 23 3.79 -1.88 8.29
C ILE A 23 3.66 -2.80 7.07
N LYS A 24 3.56 -4.11 7.32
CA LYS A 24 3.26 -5.10 6.28
C LYS A 24 1.76 -5.35 6.23
N ILE A 25 1.18 -5.21 5.04
CA ILE A 25 -0.22 -5.50 4.75
C ILE A 25 -0.27 -6.65 3.75
N GLU A 26 -0.62 -7.83 4.24
CA GLU A 26 -0.75 -9.03 3.39
C GLU A 26 -1.96 -8.97 2.47
N PHE A 27 -3.00 -8.25 2.91
CA PHE A 27 -4.24 -8.11 2.18
C PHE A 27 -4.71 -6.65 2.13
N CYS A 28 -4.72 -6.10 0.92
CA CYS A 28 -5.16 -4.76 0.66
C CYS A 28 -6.35 -4.79 -0.31
N LYS A 29 -7.44 -4.09 0.00
CA LYS A 29 -8.58 -3.98 -0.93
C LYS A 29 -8.22 -3.14 -2.16
N SER A 30 -7.47 -2.06 -1.94
CA SER A 30 -6.96 -1.16 -2.98
C SER A 30 -5.96 -0.19 -2.33
N ILE A 31 -5.02 0.35 -3.10
CA ILE A 31 -4.01 1.26 -2.52
C ILE A 31 -4.67 2.54 -1.99
N PHE A 32 -5.77 2.99 -2.60
CA PHE A 32 -6.58 4.08 -2.10
C PHE A 32 -7.13 3.83 -0.69
N TYR A 33 -7.67 2.62 -0.42
CA TYR A 33 -8.13 2.27 0.92
C TYR A 33 -6.98 2.21 1.93
N LEU A 34 -5.82 1.69 1.52
CA LEU A 34 -4.64 1.65 2.37
C LEU A 34 -4.15 3.06 2.71
N HIS A 35 -4.12 3.97 1.74
CA HIS A 35 -3.76 5.36 1.96
C HIS A 35 -4.70 6.05 2.96
N ASN A 36 -6.01 5.89 2.80
CA ASN A 36 -6.99 6.46 3.73
C ASN A 36 -6.89 5.85 5.12
N TRP A 37 -6.61 4.54 5.22
CA TRP A 37 -6.33 3.91 6.49
C TRP A 37 -5.10 4.51 7.16
N CYS A 38 -3.98 4.64 6.45
CA CYS A 38 -2.76 5.28 6.96
C CYS A 38 -3.03 6.70 7.47
N LYS A 39 -3.82 7.51 6.72
CA LYS A 39 -4.26 8.84 7.16
C LYS A 39 -5.08 8.79 8.45
N ASN A 40 -6.05 7.89 8.53
CA ASN A 40 -6.92 7.76 9.71
C ASN A 40 -6.18 7.33 10.97
N VAL A 41 -5.14 6.50 10.85
CA VAL A 41 -4.31 6.09 11.99
C VAL A 41 -3.15 7.05 12.29
N GLY A 42 -3.02 8.14 11.54
CA GLY A 42 -1.92 9.10 11.69
C GLY A 42 -0.55 8.56 11.27
N PHE A 43 -0.51 7.52 10.42
CA PHE A 43 0.74 6.94 9.94
C PHE A 43 1.25 7.73 8.72
N ASP A 44 2.11 8.72 8.99
CA ASP A 44 2.71 9.57 7.96
C ASP A 44 3.79 8.81 7.17
N TYR A 45 3.36 8.15 6.09
CA TYR A 45 4.23 7.30 5.30
C TYR A 45 4.98 8.07 4.21
N HIS A 46 6.17 7.58 3.85
CA HIS A 46 6.99 8.11 2.76
C HIS A 46 6.65 7.42 1.43
N TYR A 47 6.60 6.08 1.43
CA TYR A 47 6.19 5.29 0.27
C TYR A 47 5.60 3.93 0.68
N ILE A 48 4.89 3.34 -0.27
CA ILE A 48 4.32 1.99 -0.22
C ILE A 48 5.01 1.17 -1.30
N ASN A 49 5.65 0.07 -0.91
CA ASN A 49 6.07 -0.95 -1.87
C ASN A 49 4.93 -1.94 -2.08
N ILE A 50 4.65 -2.25 -3.34
CA ILE A 50 3.60 -3.15 -3.78
C ILE A 50 4.26 -4.41 -4.35
N TYR A 51 3.81 -5.56 -3.89
CA TYR A 51 4.32 -6.86 -4.28
C TYR A 51 3.20 -7.74 -4.79
N ASN A 52 3.52 -8.69 -5.66
CA ASN A 52 2.60 -9.76 -6.00
C ASN A 52 2.47 -10.67 -4.78
N ARG A 53 1.24 -10.84 -4.29
CA ARG A 53 0.96 -11.61 -3.09
C ARG A 53 1.34 -13.09 -3.25
N LYS A 54 1.15 -13.67 -4.43
CA LYS A 54 1.41 -15.10 -4.69
C LYS A 54 2.89 -15.39 -4.88
N THR A 55 3.62 -14.51 -5.56
CA THR A 55 5.04 -14.75 -5.91
C THR A 55 6.03 -14.00 -5.04
N GLY A 56 5.56 -13.04 -4.23
CA GLY A 56 6.43 -12.12 -3.47
C GLY A 56 7.21 -11.13 -4.34
N LYS A 57 7.04 -11.18 -5.68
CA LYS A 57 7.79 -10.34 -6.61
C LYS A 57 7.38 -8.88 -6.43
N TYR A 58 8.36 -8.00 -6.32
CA TYR A 58 8.13 -6.56 -6.33
C TYR A 58 7.49 -6.12 -7.66
N ILE A 59 6.47 -5.28 -7.56
CA ILE A 59 5.72 -4.77 -8.71
C ILE A 59 6.04 -3.29 -8.89
N ALA A 60 5.77 -2.49 -7.86
CA ALA A 60 5.85 -1.04 -7.96
C ALA A 60 6.08 -0.40 -6.58
N ARG A 61 6.46 0.86 -6.59
CA ARG A 61 6.50 1.73 -5.42
C ARG A 61 5.64 2.94 -5.68
N GLN A 62 4.90 3.34 -4.68
CA GLN A 62 4.09 4.54 -4.70
C GLN A 62 4.50 5.45 -3.55
N TYR A 63 4.93 6.66 -3.87
CA TYR A 63 5.24 7.67 -2.86
C TYR A 63 3.95 8.24 -2.28
N PHE A 64 4.04 8.81 -1.08
CA PHE A 64 2.96 9.62 -0.54
C PHE A 64 2.71 10.81 -1.46
N ASP A 65 1.54 10.83 -2.07
CA ASP A 65 1.04 11.88 -2.94
C ASP A 65 -0.44 12.10 -2.62
N GLU A 66 -0.97 13.28 -2.90
CA GLU A 66 -2.41 13.56 -2.81
C GLU A 66 -3.19 12.72 -3.82
N TYR A 67 -2.56 12.34 -4.93
CA TYR A 67 -3.16 11.50 -5.98
C TYR A 67 -2.66 10.04 -5.89
N VAL A 68 -3.52 9.17 -5.37
CA VAL A 68 -3.23 7.72 -5.26
C VAL A 68 -3.68 6.98 -6.52
N ILE A 69 -2.73 6.57 -7.35
CA ILE A 69 -2.93 5.61 -8.43
C ILE A 69 -3.29 4.24 -7.82
N ASP A 70 -4.54 3.81 -8.00
CA ASP A 70 -5.10 2.60 -7.36
C ASP A 70 -4.76 1.29 -8.10
N LYS A 71 -4.28 1.39 -9.35
CA LYS A 71 -3.87 0.24 -10.18
C LYS A 71 -2.40 0.40 -10.55
N PRO A 72 -1.47 -0.43 -10.04
CA PRO A 72 -0.12 -0.45 -10.58
C PRO A 72 -0.20 -0.78 -12.08
N LEU A 73 0.52 -0.02 -12.90
CA LEU A 73 0.66 -0.31 -14.33
C LEU A 73 1.21 -1.75 -14.45
N TYR A 74 0.38 -2.64 -14.99
CA TYR A 74 0.80 -4.00 -15.33
C TYR A 74 1.83 -3.98 -16.44
#